data_AF-A0A2E9Z6B3-F1
#
_entry.id   AF-A0A2E9Z6B3-F1
#
_cell.length_a   1.000
_cell.length_b   1.000
_cell.length_c   1.000
_cell.angle_alpha   90.00
_cell.angle_beta   90.00
_cell.angle_gamma   90.00
#
_symmetry.space_group_name_H-M   'P 1'
#
loop_
_entity.id
_entity.type
_entity.pdbx_description
1 polymer ?
#
loop_
_entity_poly.entity_id
_entity_poly.type
_entity_poly.pdbx_seq_one_letter_code
_entity_poly.pdbx_strand_id
1 'polypeptide(L)'
;MIFWKKNIELFLRAFIVLDGLVMLVIFLNTQFGIEFPFPMPGRKLNNPLAFLLIALFLIGYLNPVFREQWLGRLKAGILESPSRLYIFGGLVLIEIFLQVMWNLYPEDFHWNLNAEQGYGTHFSTIQLYILGMFVLIIGMEKHEKEGLLKKVWPWYLVAGMYFFIGLDDCVAIHENFIKWSQQVAPGADAFHFIHEWLWFYGPFMLAAAAFLMRFFWVEFRQNKAVLCIMFLALMMWLGVLVMEGVAKNLIDPYSLEGSRIGIAVEEGLEMFGATLFLFGFSMFYRTNRPHSVGK
;
A
#
# COMPACT_ATOMS: atom_id res chain seq x y z
N MET A 1 32.62 0.98 -9.11
CA MET A 1 31.51 0.24 -8.45
C MET A 1 32.05 -1.14 -8.05
N ILE A 2 31.99 -1.49 -6.76
CA ILE A 2 32.58 -2.72 -6.21
C ILE A 2 32.01 -3.94 -6.94
N PHE A 3 32.85 -4.86 -7.42
CA PHE A 3 32.49 -6.02 -8.25
C PHE A 3 31.25 -6.79 -7.76
N TRP A 4 31.13 -6.97 -6.44
CA TRP A 4 29.98 -7.64 -5.81
C TRP A 4 28.64 -6.91 -6.02
N LYS A 5 28.61 -5.57 -5.97
CA LYS A 5 27.38 -4.79 -6.21
C LYS A 5 26.83 -4.99 -7.62
N LYS A 6 27.73 -5.11 -8.62
CA LYS A 6 27.34 -5.36 -10.01
C LYS A 6 26.73 -6.76 -10.19
N ASN A 7 27.28 -7.76 -9.50
CA ASN A 7 26.77 -9.13 -9.56
C ASN A 7 25.39 -9.26 -8.89
N ILE A 8 25.17 -8.61 -7.74
CA ILE A 8 23.85 -8.56 -7.10
C ILE A 8 22.84 -7.83 -7.97
N GLU A 9 23.22 -6.70 -8.56
CA GLU A 9 22.31 -5.97 -9.45
C GLU A 9 21.88 -6.84 -10.64
N LEU A 10 22.82 -7.55 -11.27
CA LEU A 10 22.51 -8.45 -12.38
C LEU A 10 21.59 -9.59 -11.93
N PHE A 11 21.85 -10.17 -10.75
CA PHE A 11 20.99 -11.16 -10.14
C PHE A 11 19.57 -10.62 -9.91
N LEU A 12 19.43 -9.43 -9.31
CA LEU A 12 18.12 -8.82 -9.06
C LEU A 12 17.37 -8.50 -10.36
N ARG A 13 18.06 -8.04 -11.41
CA ARG A 13 17.43 -7.81 -12.73
C ARG A 13 16.93 -9.12 -13.34
N ALA A 14 17.73 -10.17 -13.30
CA ALA A 14 17.33 -11.50 -13.77
C ALA A 14 16.15 -12.04 -12.94
N PHE A 15 16.19 -11.84 -11.63
CA PHE A 15 15.13 -12.20 -10.71
C PHE A 15 13.82 -11.48 -11.03
N ILE A 16 13.83 -10.16 -11.24
CA ILE A 16 12.64 -9.39 -11.65
C ILE A 16 12.02 -9.92 -12.94
N VAL A 17 12.85 -10.24 -13.95
CA VAL A 17 12.36 -10.79 -15.21
C VAL A 17 11.72 -12.16 -14.98
N LEU A 18 12.38 -13.04 -14.22
CA LEU A 18 11.86 -14.36 -13.88
C LEU A 18 10.55 -14.27 -13.10
N ASP A 19 10.49 -13.41 -12.09
CA ASP A 19 9.34 -13.20 -11.23
C ASP A 19 8.14 -12.62 -12.02
N GLY A 20 8.42 -11.70 -12.95
CA GLY A 20 7.44 -11.21 -13.91
C GLY A 20 6.89 -12.30 -14.84
N LEU A 21 7.74 -13.21 -15.31
CA LEU A 21 7.31 -14.37 -16.09
C LEU A 21 6.46 -15.33 -15.25
N VAL A 22 6.84 -15.58 -14.00
CA VAL A 22 6.06 -16.40 -13.06
C VAL A 22 4.67 -15.79 -12.84
N MET A 23 4.59 -14.49 -12.58
CA MET A 23 3.30 -13.79 -12.46
C MET A 23 2.46 -13.89 -13.73
N LEU A 24 3.08 -13.70 -14.90
CA LEU A 24 2.36 -13.82 -16.18
C LEU A 24 1.81 -15.23 -16.38
N VAL A 25 2.59 -16.27 -16.09
CA VAL A 25 2.16 -17.67 -16.17
C VAL A 25 1.00 -17.93 -15.21
N ILE A 26 1.11 -17.48 -13.95
CA ILE A 26 0.03 -17.61 -12.97
C ILE A 26 -1.23 -16.92 -13.47
N PHE A 27 -1.12 -15.67 -13.93
CA PHE A 27 -2.25 -14.89 -14.45
C PHE A 27 -2.91 -15.56 -15.65
N LEU A 28 -2.13 -16.02 -16.63
CA LEU A 28 -2.65 -16.69 -17.82
C LEU A 28 -3.37 -18.00 -17.48
N ASN A 29 -2.85 -18.76 -16.54
CA ASN A 29 -3.48 -19.98 -16.07
C ASN A 29 -4.77 -19.69 -15.29
N THR A 30 -4.75 -18.74 -14.34
CA THR A 30 -5.90 -18.49 -13.47
C THR A 30 -7.03 -17.78 -14.20
N GLN A 31 -6.75 -16.87 -15.13
CA GLN A 31 -7.77 -16.06 -15.81
C GLN A 31 -8.30 -16.69 -17.09
N PHE A 32 -7.42 -17.34 -17.85
CA PHE A 32 -7.77 -17.86 -19.18
C PHE A 32 -7.73 -19.38 -19.26
N GLY A 33 -7.41 -20.07 -18.15
CA GLY A 33 -7.31 -21.53 -18.13
C GLY A 33 -6.18 -22.08 -19.01
N ILE A 34 -5.17 -21.26 -19.32
CA ILE A 34 -4.06 -21.70 -20.18
C ILE A 34 -3.23 -22.74 -19.44
N GLU A 35 -3.12 -23.93 -20.00
CA GLU A 35 -2.27 -25.01 -19.48
C GLU A 35 -0.84 -24.86 -19.98
N PHE A 36 0.12 -25.15 -19.10
CA PHE A 36 1.55 -25.09 -19.40
C PHE A 36 2.17 -26.50 -19.29
N PRO A 37 3.20 -26.82 -20.09
CA PRO A 37 3.85 -28.14 -20.09
C PRO A 37 4.76 -28.39 -18.87
N PHE A 38 4.62 -27.60 -17.80
CA PHE A 38 5.42 -27.67 -16.58
C PHE A 38 4.53 -27.45 -15.34
N PRO A 39 4.96 -27.92 -14.15
CA PRO A 39 4.20 -27.72 -12.93
C PRO A 39 3.98 -26.24 -12.63
N MET A 40 2.75 -25.88 -12.28
CA MET A 40 2.43 -24.50 -11.94
C MET A 40 3.17 -24.07 -10.66
N PRO A 41 3.84 -22.90 -10.66
CA PRO A 41 4.62 -22.41 -9.51
C PRO A 41 3.72 -22.04 -8.30
N GLY A 42 2.40 -21.97 -8.51
CA GLY A 42 1.39 -21.69 -7.52
C GLY A 42 0.13 -21.13 -8.16
N ARG A 43 -0.80 -20.66 -7.34
CA ARG A 43 -2.03 -19.97 -7.78
C ARG A 43 -2.10 -18.52 -7.31
N LYS A 44 -1.16 -18.08 -6.46
CA LYS A 44 -1.18 -16.77 -5.81
C LYS A 44 -0.19 -15.83 -6.47
N LEU A 45 -0.66 -14.66 -6.91
CA LEU A 45 0.20 -13.59 -7.45
C LEU A 45 0.95 -12.82 -6.35
N ASN A 46 0.46 -12.89 -5.12
CA ASN A 46 0.94 -12.12 -3.98
C ASN A 46 2.43 -12.29 -3.67
N ASN A 47 2.91 -13.52 -3.52
CA ASN A 47 4.32 -13.75 -3.17
C ASN A 47 5.26 -13.21 -4.27
N PRO A 48 5.04 -13.56 -5.57
CA PRO A 48 5.77 -12.91 -6.66
C PRO A 48 5.65 -11.38 -6.66
N LEU A 49 4.47 -10.81 -6.43
CA LEU A 49 4.31 -9.36 -6.40
C LEU A 49 5.15 -8.72 -5.29
N ALA A 50 5.10 -9.27 -4.07
CA ALA A 50 5.91 -8.79 -2.95
C ALA A 50 7.42 -8.89 -3.25
N PHE A 51 7.87 -10.00 -3.83
CA PHE A 51 9.26 -10.19 -4.23
C PHE A 51 9.70 -9.20 -5.32
N LEU A 52 8.86 -8.94 -6.32
CA LEU A 52 9.10 -7.93 -7.34
C LEU A 52 9.29 -6.55 -6.71
N LEU A 53 8.40 -6.13 -5.81
CA LEU A 53 8.46 -4.81 -5.17
C LEU A 53 9.70 -4.65 -4.29
N ILE A 54 10.09 -5.70 -3.56
CA ILE A 54 11.33 -5.74 -2.78
C ILE A 54 12.55 -5.67 -3.71
N ALA A 55 12.56 -6.44 -4.79
CA ALA A 55 13.66 -6.45 -5.74
C ALA A 55 13.84 -5.08 -6.42
N LEU A 56 12.74 -4.43 -6.82
CA LEU A 56 12.75 -3.07 -7.36
C LEU A 56 13.34 -2.07 -6.37
N PHE A 57 12.95 -2.16 -5.10
CA PHE A 57 13.50 -1.31 -4.03
C PHE A 57 15.01 -1.52 -3.87
N LEU A 58 15.46 -2.78 -3.83
CA LEU A 58 16.87 -3.14 -3.68
C LEU A 58 17.72 -2.70 -4.88
N ILE A 59 17.21 -2.79 -6.11
CA ILE A 59 17.91 -2.25 -7.28
C ILE A 59 18.04 -0.73 -7.16
N GLY A 60 16.97 -0.03 -6.75
CA GLY A 60 17.02 1.41 -6.46
C GLY A 60 18.09 1.75 -5.42
N TYR A 61 18.24 0.92 -4.39
CA TYR A 61 19.29 1.11 -3.39
C TYR A 61 20.71 0.88 -3.95
N LEU A 62 20.90 -0.15 -4.78
CA LEU A 62 22.21 -0.58 -5.26
C LEU A 62 22.72 0.21 -6.48
N ASN A 63 21.81 0.66 -7.35
CA ASN A 63 22.13 1.38 -8.59
C ASN A 63 21.58 2.82 -8.55
N PRO A 64 22.44 3.82 -8.25
CA PRO A 64 22.05 5.23 -8.20
C PRO A 64 21.49 5.77 -9.52
N VAL A 65 22.00 5.31 -10.66
CA VAL A 65 21.54 5.78 -11.99
C VAL A 65 20.13 5.27 -12.26
N PHE A 66 19.87 3.99 -11.98
CA PHE A 66 18.51 3.43 -12.07
C PHE A 66 17.57 4.16 -11.11
N ARG A 67 18.01 4.39 -9.87
CA ARG A 67 17.25 5.14 -8.87
C ARG A 67 16.87 6.53 -9.35
N GLU A 68 17.82 7.32 -9.85
CA GLU A 68 17.56 8.67 -10.34
C GLU A 68 16.56 8.68 -11.51
N GLN A 69 16.72 7.75 -12.47
CA GLN A 69 15.79 7.63 -13.58
C GLN A 69 14.38 7.22 -13.13
N TRP A 70 14.29 6.19 -12.28
CA TRP A 70 13.03 5.65 -11.81
C TRP A 70 12.29 6.63 -10.88
N LEU A 71 12.96 7.17 -9.85
CA LEU A 71 12.38 8.19 -8.98
C LEU A 71 12.08 9.48 -9.74
N GLY A 72 12.88 9.83 -10.75
CA GLY A 72 12.63 10.96 -11.65
C GLY A 72 11.32 10.81 -12.42
N ARG A 73 11.07 9.64 -13.01
CA ARG A 73 9.80 9.32 -13.68
C ARG A 73 8.62 9.32 -12.70
N LEU A 74 8.79 8.73 -11.52
CA LEU A 74 7.77 8.71 -10.49
C LEU A 74 7.39 10.12 -10.05
N LYS A 75 8.40 10.96 -9.75
CA LYS A 75 8.21 12.39 -9.44
C LYS A 75 7.50 13.13 -10.56
N ALA A 76 7.97 12.99 -11.81
CA ALA A 76 7.37 13.67 -12.95
C ALA A 76 5.88 13.30 -13.09
N GLY A 77 5.55 12.01 -13.03
CA GLY A 77 4.17 11.54 -13.07
C GLY A 77 3.29 12.13 -11.96
N ILE A 78 3.77 12.12 -10.71
CA ILE A 78 2.98 12.55 -9.54
C ILE A 78 2.89 14.08 -9.41
N LEU A 79 3.83 14.84 -10.00
CA LEU A 79 3.96 16.29 -9.76
C LEU A 79 3.59 17.17 -10.95
N GLU A 80 3.80 16.70 -12.18
CA GLU A 80 3.68 17.54 -13.37
C GLU A 80 2.29 17.43 -13.99
N SER A 81 1.71 18.57 -14.36
CA SER A 81 0.46 18.60 -15.12
C SER A 81 0.79 18.49 -16.63
N PRO A 82 0.01 17.73 -17.43
CA PRO A 82 -1.24 17.07 -17.06
C PRO A 82 -1.09 15.65 -16.46
N SER A 83 0.10 15.04 -16.53
CA SER A 83 0.36 13.66 -16.09
C SER A 83 -0.19 13.32 -14.70
N ARG A 84 -0.03 14.23 -13.75
CA ARG A 84 -0.57 14.15 -12.40
C ARG A 84 -2.08 13.90 -12.37
N LEU A 85 -2.83 14.65 -13.18
CA LEU A 85 -4.29 14.51 -13.24
C LEU A 85 -4.69 13.16 -13.83
N TYR A 86 -3.94 12.67 -14.82
CA TYR A 86 -4.18 11.34 -15.40
C TYR A 86 -3.87 10.21 -14.41
N ILE A 87 -2.79 10.32 -13.64
CA ILE A 87 -2.46 9.31 -12.62
C ILE A 87 -3.54 9.26 -11.55
N PHE A 88 -3.91 10.40 -10.95
CA PHE A 88 -4.92 10.43 -9.90
C PHE A 88 -6.32 10.05 -10.42
N GLY A 89 -6.70 10.51 -11.62
CA GLY A 89 -7.93 10.07 -12.27
C GLY A 89 -7.93 8.57 -12.55
N GLY A 90 -6.79 8.04 -13.03
CA GLY A 90 -6.61 6.61 -13.26
C GLY A 90 -6.73 5.76 -11.99
N LEU A 91 -6.12 6.19 -10.88
CA LEU A 91 -6.27 5.52 -9.58
C LEU A 91 -7.74 5.44 -9.16
N VAL A 92 -8.45 6.57 -9.16
CA VAL A 92 -9.87 6.62 -8.81
C VAL A 92 -10.73 5.77 -9.75
N LEU A 93 -10.43 5.76 -11.05
CA LEU A 93 -11.15 4.91 -12.01
C LEU A 93 -10.91 3.42 -11.75
N ILE A 94 -9.70 3.01 -11.39
CA ILE A 94 -9.39 1.63 -11.02
C ILE A 94 -10.12 1.25 -9.73
N GLU A 95 -10.12 2.12 -8.72
CA GLU A 95 -10.86 1.92 -7.47
C GLU A 95 -12.36 1.72 -7.73
N ILE A 96 -12.98 2.60 -8.53
CA ILE A 96 -14.39 2.45 -8.93
C ILE A 96 -14.60 1.14 -9.70
N PHE A 97 -13.69 0.79 -10.62
CA PHE A 97 -13.80 -0.44 -11.39
C PHE A 97 -13.75 -1.67 -10.48
N LEU A 98 -12.83 -1.72 -9.52
CA LEU A 98 -12.73 -2.80 -8.53
C LEU A 98 -14.03 -2.94 -7.72
N GLN A 99 -14.60 -1.82 -7.28
CA GLN A 99 -15.89 -1.79 -6.58
C GLN A 99 -17.04 -2.30 -7.45
N VAL A 100 -17.08 -1.92 -8.73
CA VAL A 100 -18.08 -2.42 -9.68
C VAL A 100 -17.93 -3.92 -9.89
N MET A 101 -16.71 -4.41 -10.10
CA MET A 101 -16.46 -5.83 -10.34
C MET A 101 -16.78 -6.70 -9.13
N TRP A 102 -16.43 -6.26 -7.91
CA TRP A 102 -16.87 -6.90 -6.67
C TRP A 102 -18.39 -7.09 -6.62
N ASN A 103 -19.12 -6.09 -7.10
CA ASN A 103 -20.57 -6.13 -7.08
C ASN A 103 -21.18 -6.98 -8.21
N LEU A 104 -20.55 -7.03 -9.38
CA LEU A 104 -21.05 -7.79 -10.52
C LEU A 104 -20.68 -9.28 -10.44
N TYR A 105 -19.54 -9.62 -9.84
CA TYR A 105 -18.98 -10.97 -9.80
C TYR A 105 -18.61 -11.39 -8.37
N PRO A 106 -19.58 -11.43 -7.44
CA PRO A 106 -19.32 -11.71 -6.01
C PRO A 106 -18.76 -13.11 -5.73
N GLU A 107 -19.06 -14.08 -6.60
CA GLU A 107 -18.60 -15.47 -6.47
C GLU A 107 -17.17 -15.67 -7.02
N ASP A 108 -16.64 -14.69 -7.74
CA ASP A 108 -15.29 -14.77 -8.29
C ASP A 108 -14.29 -14.32 -7.23
N PHE A 109 -13.47 -15.26 -6.78
CA PHE A 109 -12.43 -15.04 -5.79
C PHE A 109 -11.46 -13.90 -6.15
N HIS A 110 -11.18 -13.67 -7.44
CA HIS A 110 -10.25 -12.63 -7.86
C HIS A 110 -10.83 -11.22 -7.73
N TRP A 111 -12.16 -11.08 -7.84
CA TRP A 111 -12.87 -9.81 -7.64
C TRP A 111 -13.31 -9.60 -6.19
N ASN A 112 -13.05 -10.57 -5.32
CA ASN A 112 -13.34 -10.46 -3.90
C ASN A 112 -12.40 -9.46 -3.23
N LEU A 113 -12.95 -8.33 -2.78
CA LEU A 113 -12.17 -7.28 -2.13
C LEU A 113 -11.70 -7.68 -0.73
N ASN A 114 -12.47 -8.50 -0.01
CA ASN A 114 -12.10 -9.02 1.31
C ASN A 114 -11.12 -10.21 1.22
N ALA A 115 -10.80 -10.69 0.02
CA ALA A 115 -9.78 -11.71 -0.14
C ALA A 115 -8.42 -11.03 -0.23
N GLU A 116 -7.50 -11.36 0.69
CA GLU A 116 -6.10 -10.90 0.66
C GLU A 116 -5.30 -11.36 -0.59
N GLN A 117 -5.93 -11.93 -1.61
CA GLN A 117 -5.31 -12.40 -2.85
C GLN A 117 -6.03 -11.92 -4.10
N GLY A 118 -7.04 -11.06 -3.92
CA GLY A 118 -7.81 -10.47 -5.01
C GLY A 118 -7.07 -9.32 -5.71
N TYR A 119 -7.66 -8.84 -6.80
CA TYR A 119 -7.14 -7.68 -7.52
C TYR A 119 -7.17 -6.40 -6.68
N GLY A 120 -8.10 -6.30 -5.73
CA GLY A 120 -8.13 -5.22 -4.75
C GLY A 120 -6.83 -5.14 -3.96
N THR A 121 -6.41 -6.27 -3.36
CA THR A 121 -5.15 -6.37 -2.62
C THR A 121 -3.92 -6.08 -3.47
N HIS A 122 -3.86 -6.58 -4.72
CA HIS A 122 -2.71 -6.29 -5.60
C HIS A 122 -2.62 -4.79 -5.92
N PHE A 123 -3.76 -4.16 -6.16
CA PHE A 123 -3.84 -2.72 -6.40
C PHE A 123 -3.42 -1.92 -5.16
N SER A 124 -4.01 -2.19 -3.99
CA SER A 124 -3.70 -1.47 -2.74
C SER A 124 -2.22 -1.64 -2.36
N THR A 125 -1.67 -2.85 -2.50
CA THR A 125 -0.23 -3.14 -2.29
C THR A 125 0.66 -2.24 -3.16
N ILE A 126 0.40 -2.16 -4.46
CA ILE A 126 1.19 -1.34 -5.40
C ILE A 126 1.01 0.15 -5.09
N GLN A 127 -0.22 0.57 -4.78
CA GLN A 127 -0.55 1.95 -4.42
C GLN A 127 0.19 2.40 -3.15
N LEU A 128 0.18 1.57 -2.11
CA LEU A 128 0.90 1.81 -0.85
C LEU A 128 2.41 1.78 -1.03
N TYR A 129 2.92 0.91 -1.89
CA TYR A 129 4.34 0.92 -2.26
C TYR A 129 4.73 2.24 -2.93
N ILE A 130 3.95 2.71 -3.91
CA ILE A 130 4.17 4.00 -4.58
C ILE A 130 4.10 5.15 -3.57
N LEU A 131 3.12 5.13 -2.67
CA LEU A 131 2.96 6.11 -1.61
C LEU A 131 4.17 6.13 -0.68
N GLY A 132 4.60 4.98 -0.16
CA GLY A 132 5.79 4.85 0.68
C GLY A 132 7.05 5.35 -0.02
N MET A 133 7.24 5.00 -1.30
CA MET A 133 8.35 5.49 -2.12
C MET A 133 8.32 7.01 -2.25
N PHE A 134 7.14 7.58 -2.49
CA PHE A 134 7.01 9.01 -2.66
C PHE A 134 7.27 9.77 -1.34
N VAL A 135 6.80 9.26 -0.20
CA VAL A 135 7.11 9.83 1.12
C VAL A 135 8.60 9.70 1.44
N LEU A 136 9.22 8.57 1.11
CA LEU A 136 10.65 8.33 1.30
C LEU A 136 11.49 9.36 0.52
N ILE A 137 11.13 9.62 -0.74
CA ILE A 137 11.75 10.66 -1.57
C ILE A 137 11.72 12.01 -0.86
N ILE A 138 10.55 12.43 -0.35
CA ILE A 138 10.40 13.72 0.34
C ILE A 138 11.28 13.76 1.60
N GLY A 139 11.29 12.67 2.38
CA GLY A 139 12.12 12.52 3.57
C GLY A 139 13.62 12.62 3.26
N MET A 140 14.08 11.96 2.19
CA MET A 140 15.48 12.02 1.74
C MET A 140 15.89 13.43 1.34
N GLU A 141 15.09 14.14 0.55
CA GLU A 141 15.40 15.52 0.15
C GLU A 141 15.35 16.49 1.32
N LYS A 142 14.42 16.29 2.27
CA LYS A 142 14.38 17.07 3.49
C LYS A 142 15.62 16.81 4.35
N HIS A 143 16.08 15.56 4.40
CA HIS A 143 17.31 15.19 5.10
C HIS A 143 18.53 15.89 4.50
N GLU A 144 18.65 15.92 3.17
CA GLU A 144 19.72 16.63 2.46
C GLU A 144 19.74 18.13 2.79
N LYS A 145 18.57 18.75 2.97
CA LYS A 145 18.45 20.18 3.33
C LYS A 145 18.74 20.47 4.81
N GLU A 146 18.25 19.62 5.71
CA GLU A 146 18.32 19.85 7.17
C GLU A 146 19.60 19.29 7.81
N GLY A 147 20.25 18.30 7.20
CA GLY A 147 21.48 17.66 7.67
C GLY A 147 21.36 16.85 8.96
N LEU A 148 20.20 16.80 9.60
CA LEU A 148 19.98 16.16 10.91
C LEU A 148 18.86 15.13 10.87
N LEU A 149 19.21 13.84 11.05
CA LEU A 149 18.28 12.72 11.09
C LEU A 149 17.14 12.93 12.10
N LYS A 150 17.43 13.54 13.27
CA LYS A 150 16.44 13.81 14.32
C LYS A 150 15.27 14.69 13.85
N LYS A 151 15.45 15.51 12.82
CA LYS A 151 14.39 16.36 12.27
C LYS A 151 13.55 15.67 11.19
N VAL A 152 14.06 14.59 10.60
CA VAL A 152 13.49 13.98 9.38
C VAL A 152 13.10 12.51 9.56
N TRP A 153 13.53 11.87 10.65
CA TRP A 153 13.13 10.48 10.97
C TRP A 153 11.61 10.24 10.93
N PRO A 154 10.72 11.21 11.24
CA PRO A 154 9.29 10.95 11.12
C PRO A 154 8.88 10.61 9.69
N TRP A 155 9.52 11.20 8.67
CA TRP A 155 9.26 10.89 7.26
C TRP A 155 9.66 9.45 6.91
N TYR A 156 10.79 8.98 7.43
CA TYR A 156 11.21 7.59 7.23
C TYR A 156 10.30 6.60 7.94
N LEU A 157 9.81 6.95 9.13
CA LEU A 157 8.82 6.13 9.83
C LEU A 157 7.50 6.06 9.04
N VAL A 158 6.98 7.18 8.56
CA VAL A 158 5.74 7.20 7.75
C VAL A 158 5.90 6.39 6.46
N ALA A 159 7.04 6.52 5.76
CA ALA A 159 7.32 5.69 4.59
C ALA A 159 7.36 4.20 4.95
N GLY A 160 8.02 3.85 6.06
CA GLY A 160 8.08 2.49 6.60
C GLY A 160 6.70 1.93 6.95
N MET A 161 5.80 2.75 7.50
CA MET A 161 4.42 2.35 7.80
C MET A 161 3.66 1.97 6.51
N TYR A 162 3.72 2.80 5.46
CA TYR A 162 3.05 2.47 4.20
C TYR A 162 3.62 1.21 3.53
N PHE A 163 4.95 1.02 3.58
CA PHE A 163 5.56 -0.22 3.08
C PHE A 163 5.14 -1.44 3.90
N PHE A 164 5.08 -1.30 5.23
CA PHE A 164 4.68 -2.39 6.11
C PHE A 164 3.24 -2.81 5.85
N ILE A 165 2.30 -1.86 5.77
CA ILE A 165 0.88 -2.13 5.53
C ILE A 165 0.71 -2.78 4.15
N GLY A 166 1.27 -2.20 3.09
CA GLY A 166 1.17 -2.80 1.76
C GLY A 166 1.83 -4.18 1.65
N LEU A 167 2.89 -4.45 2.42
CA LEU A 167 3.49 -5.79 2.48
C LEU A 167 2.59 -6.76 3.25
N ASP A 168 2.03 -6.32 4.37
CA ASP A 168 1.12 -7.11 5.21
C ASP A 168 -0.11 -7.56 4.40
N ASP A 169 -0.80 -6.63 3.74
CA ASP A 169 -1.95 -6.94 2.87
C ASP A 169 -1.57 -7.97 1.80
N CYS A 170 -0.36 -7.85 1.25
CA CYS A 170 0.09 -8.77 0.22
C CYS A 170 0.41 -10.16 0.77
N VAL A 171 1.01 -10.29 1.96
CA VAL A 171 1.53 -11.58 2.46
C VAL A 171 0.80 -12.12 3.69
N ALA A 172 -0.32 -11.52 4.08
CA ALA A 172 -1.20 -12.00 5.14
C ALA A 172 -0.53 -12.06 6.52
N ILE A 173 0.33 -11.08 6.90
CA ILE A 173 1.12 -11.22 8.14
C ILE A 173 0.18 -11.26 9.35
N HIS A 174 -0.75 -10.30 9.44
CA HIS A 174 -1.72 -10.25 10.54
C HIS A 174 -2.69 -11.45 10.50
N GLU A 175 -3.07 -11.93 9.30
CA GLU A 175 -3.88 -13.14 9.13
C GLU A 175 -3.17 -14.41 9.64
N ASN A 176 -1.87 -14.54 9.35
CA ASN A 176 -1.06 -15.66 9.86
C ASN A 176 -0.89 -15.60 11.38
N PHE A 177 -0.87 -14.39 11.96
CA PHE A 177 -0.87 -14.22 13.41
C PHE A 177 -2.17 -14.71 14.04
N ILE A 178 -3.34 -14.43 13.45
CA ILE A 178 -4.64 -14.97 13.90
C ILE A 178 -4.63 -16.50 13.88
N LYS A 179 -4.21 -17.10 12.76
CA LYS A 179 -4.15 -18.57 12.63
C LYS A 179 -3.26 -19.20 13.69
N TRP A 180 -2.15 -18.55 14.01
CA TRP A 180 -1.26 -18.98 15.08
C TRP A 180 -1.87 -18.81 16.48
N SER A 181 -2.52 -17.68 16.78
CA SER A 181 -3.16 -17.45 18.09
C SER A 181 -4.28 -18.45 18.37
N GLN A 182 -5.10 -18.75 17.36
CA GLN A 182 -6.18 -19.76 17.46
C GLN A 182 -5.65 -21.17 17.75
N GLN A 183 -4.47 -21.52 17.23
CA GLN A 183 -3.83 -22.82 17.54
C GLN A 183 -3.30 -22.88 18.97
N VAL A 184 -2.79 -21.76 19.49
CA VAL A 184 -2.16 -21.69 20.82
C VAL A 184 -3.20 -21.55 21.94
N ALA A 185 -4.34 -20.89 21.68
CA ALA A 185 -5.38 -20.62 22.67
C ALA A 185 -6.81 -20.82 22.14
N PRO A 186 -7.22 -22.06 21.78
CA PRO A 186 -8.47 -22.36 21.06
C PRO A 186 -9.78 -22.16 21.85
N GLY A 187 -9.74 -21.71 23.11
CA GLY A 187 -10.92 -21.50 23.97
C GLY A 187 -11.00 -20.09 24.56
N ALA A 188 -10.31 -19.13 23.96
CA ALA A 188 -10.16 -17.79 24.49
C ALA A 188 -11.24 -16.86 23.91
N ASP A 189 -12.52 -17.12 24.18
CA ASP A 189 -13.68 -16.40 23.62
C ASP A 189 -13.65 -14.88 23.82
N ALA A 190 -13.02 -14.39 24.90
CA ALA A 190 -12.81 -12.95 25.11
C ALA A 190 -11.84 -12.32 24.10
N PHE A 191 -10.90 -13.10 23.56
CA PHE A 191 -9.99 -12.70 22.48
C PHE A 191 -10.64 -12.83 21.09
N HIS A 192 -11.73 -13.59 20.97
CA HIS A 192 -12.48 -13.76 19.72
C HIS A 192 -13.58 -12.68 19.50
N PHE A 193 -13.80 -11.79 20.48
CA PHE A 193 -14.87 -10.78 20.45
C PHE A 193 -14.55 -9.52 19.64
N ILE A 194 -13.27 -9.26 19.40
CA ILE A 194 -12.75 -8.27 18.45
C ILE A 194 -11.73 -9.09 17.67
N HIS A 195 -11.63 -8.94 16.33
CA HIS A 195 -10.61 -9.61 15.53
C HIS A 195 -9.30 -9.78 16.33
N GLU A 196 -8.87 -11.02 16.59
CA GLU A 196 -7.87 -11.36 17.61
C GLU A 196 -6.60 -10.51 17.49
N TRP A 197 -6.27 -10.14 16.26
CA TRP A 197 -5.15 -9.28 15.93
C TRP A 197 -5.36 -7.83 16.40
N LEU A 198 -6.58 -7.26 16.36
CA LEU A 198 -6.85 -5.86 16.72
C LEU A 198 -6.66 -5.60 18.22
N TRP A 199 -6.82 -6.61 19.09
CA TRP A 199 -6.44 -6.47 20.50
C TRP A 199 -4.93 -6.32 20.68
N PHE A 200 -4.15 -7.05 19.87
CA PHE A 200 -2.69 -7.00 19.92
C PHE A 200 -2.15 -5.75 19.22
N TYR A 201 -2.62 -5.46 18.01
CA TYR A 201 -2.17 -4.35 17.17
C TYR A 201 -2.87 -3.03 17.49
N GLY A 202 -4.05 -3.04 18.12
CA GLY A 202 -4.84 -1.85 18.43
C GLY A 202 -4.07 -0.75 19.17
N PRO A 203 -3.32 -1.06 20.25
CA PRO A 203 -2.46 -0.07 20.89
C PRO A 203 -1.40 0.52 19.95
N PHE A 204 -0.82 -0.28 19.07
CA PHE A 204 0.15 0.17 18.08
C PHE A 204 -0.49 1.02 16.98
N MET A 205 -1.70 0.65 16.54
CA MET A 205 -2.49 1.43 15.57
C MET A 205 -2.93 2.77 16.15
N LEU A 206 -3.33 2.82 17.42
CA LEU A 206 -3.63 4.09 18.12
C LEU A 206 -2.38 4.96 18.25
N ALA A 207 -1.23 4.37 18.58
CA ALA A 207 0.04 5.09 18.62
C ALA A 207 0.43 5.62 17.23
N ALA A 208 0.26 4.81 16.18
CA ALA A 208 0.47 5.18 14.79
C ALA A 208 -0.46 6.33 14.36
N ALA A 209 -1.75 6.27 14.69
CA ALA A 209 -2.72 7.32 14.43
C ALA A 209 -2.33 8.64 15.14
N ALA A 210 -2.02 8.58 16.43
CA ALA A 210 -1.56 9.74 17.19
C ALA A 210 -0.28 10.34 16.62
N PHE A 211 0.66 9.49 16.21
CA PHE A 211 1.87 9.89 15.53
C PHE A 211 1.59 10.57 14.19
N LEU A 212 0.73 9.99 13.33
CA LEU A 212 0.35 10.58 12.04
C LEU A 212 -0.37 11.91 12.20
N MET A 213 -1.31 12.02 13.16
CA MET A 213 -1.98 13.28 13.47
C MET A 213 -0.97 14.38 13.84
N ARG A 214 -0.02 14.05 14.74
CA ARG A 214 1.06 14.98 15.12
C ARG A 214 1.94 15.32 13.92
N PHE A 215 2.35 14.33 13.15
CA PHE A 215 3.21 14.49 11.98
C PHE A 215 2.55 15.42 10.94
N PHE A 216 1.31 15.15 10.56
CA PHE A 216 0.55 15.99 9.61
C PHE A 216 0.35 17.40 10.14
N TRP A 217 0.01 17.56 11.42
CA TRP A 217 -0.09 18.88 12.03
C TRP A 217 1.23 19.65 11.94
N VAL A 218 2.35 19.04 12.34
CA VAL A 218 3.65 19.71 12.36
C VAL A 218 4.13 20.06 10.96
N GLU A 219 4.01 19.14 10.01
CA GLU A 219 4.54 19.27 8.66
C GLU A 219 3.64 20.13 7.75
N PHE A 220 2.32 20.07 7.92
CA PHE A 220 1.37 20.63 6.97
C PHE A 220 0.54 21.80 7.51
N ARG A 221 0.67 22.19 8.79
CA ARG A 221 -0.12 23.32 9.36
C ARG A 221 -0.07 24.62 8.58
N GLN A 222 1.00 24.88 7.84
CA GLN A 222 1.13 26.10 7.04
C GLN A 222 0.33 26.05 5.73
N ASN A 223 -0.02 24.86 5.24
CA ASN A 223 -0.85 24.66 4.06
C ASN A 223 -2.16 23.95 4.46
N LYS A 224 -3.19 24.75 4.75
CA LYS A 224 -4.50 24.27 5.23
C LYS A 224 -5.16 23.28 4.27
N ALA A 225 -4.96 23.44 2.97
CA ALA A 225 -5.53 22.54 1.96
C ALA A 225 -4.89 21.14 2.05
N VAL A 226 -3.55 21.08 2.08
CA VAL A 226 -2.82 19.82 2.30
C VAL A 226 -3.21 19.21 3.64
N LEU A 227 -3.20 20.00 4.72
CA LEU A 227 -3.57 19.53 6.04
C LEU A 227 -4.95 18.87 6.06
N CYS A 228 -5.95 19.52 5.44
CA CYS A 228 -7.30 19.01 5.34
C CYS A 228 -7.37 17.69 4.56
N ILE A 229 -6.68 17.59 3.42
CA ILE A 229 -6.61 16.35 2.63
C ILE A 229 -5.98 15.20 3.45
N MET A 230 -4.87 15.47 4.15
CA MET A 230 -4.16 14.45 4.92
C MET A 230 -4.99 13.97 6.12
N PHE A 231 -5.70 14.87 6.80
CA PHE A 231 -6.63 14.48 7.85
C PHE A 231 -7.86 13.75 7.32
N LEU A 232 -8.40 14.15 6.17
CA LEU A 232 -9.52 13.44 5.55
C LEU A 232 -9.12 12.00 5.20
N ALA A 233 -7.96 11.81 4.56
CA ALA A 233 -7.39 10.50 4.29
C ALA A 233 -7.21 9.66 5.56
N LEU A 234 -6.67 10.26 6.63
CA LEU A 234 -6.52 9.59 7.92
C LEU A 234 -7.87 9.20 8.54
N MET A 235 -8.88 10.05 8.45
CA MET A 235 -10.22 9.73 8.96
C MET A 235 -10.87 8.58 8.19
N MET A 236 -10.60 8.44 6.88
CA MET A 236 -11.08 7.29 6.11
C MET A 236 -10.48 5.99 6.64
N TRP A 237 -9.16 5.96 6.85
CA TRP A 237 -8.47 4.78 7.41
C TRP A 237 -8.87 4.47 8.85
N LEU A 238 -9.01 5.48 9.71
CA LEU A 238 -9.53 5.26 11.07
C LEU A 238 -10.98 4.81 11.06
N GLY A 239 -11.78 5.31 10.10
CA GLY A 239 -13.14 4.86 9.86
C GLY A 239 -13.18 3.37 9.55
N VAL A 240 -12.27 2.88 8.70
CA VAL A 240 -12.12 1.46 8.38
C VAL A 240 -11.82 0.63 9.63
N LEU A 241 -10.83 1.01 10.44
CA LEU A 241 -10.53 0.27 11.68
C LEU A 241 -11.72 0.21 12.65
N VAL A 242 -12.50 1.29 12.72
CA VAL A 242 -13.73 1.31 13.53
C VAL A 242 -14.79 0.41 12.91
N MET A 243 -14.96 0.45 11.58
CA MET A 243 -15.90 -0.42 10.88
C MET A 243 -15.50 -1.89 11.05
N GLU A 244 -14.25 -2.27 10.90
CA GLU A 244 -13.80 -3.65 11.17
C GLU A 244 -14.09 -4.10 12.60
N GLY A 245 -13.80 -3.24 13.59
CA GLY A 245 -14.04 -3.54 14.99
C GLY A 245 -15.53 -3.65 15.36
N VAL A 246 -16.41 -2.91 14.67
CA VAL A 246 -17.84 -2.80 14.98
C VAL A 246 -18.71 -3.69 14.08
N ALA A 247 -18.45 -3.73 12.78
CA ALA A 247 -19.27 -4.36 11.75
C ALA A 247 -19.28 -5.89 11.86
N LYS A 248 -18.14 -6.52 12.17
CA LYS A 248 -18.06 -7.98 12.32
C LYS A 248 -18.87 -8.52 13.50
N ASN A 249 -19.14 -7.67 14.48
CA ASN A 249 -19.91 -8.03 15.68
C ASN A 249 -21.42 -7.70 15.60
N LEU A 250 -21.81 -6.75 14.75
CA LEU A 250 -23.19 -6.24 14.70
C LEU A 250 -23.89 -6.43 13.35
N ILE A 251 -23.15 -6.59 12.25
CA ILE A 251 -23.70 -6.57 10.88
C ILE A 251 -23.51 -7.93 10.19
N ASP A 252 -22.31 -8.51 10.26
CA ASP A 252 -21.99 -9.81 9.64
C ASP A 252 -22.88 -11.00 10.06
N PRO A 253 -23.36 -11.10 11.31
CA PRO A 253 -24.22 -12.23 11.70
C PRO A 253 -25.62 -12.20 11.09
N TYR A 254 -26.05 -11.07 10.50
CA TYR A 254 -27.46 -10.81 10.23
C TYR A 254 -27.81 -10.61 8.74
N SER A 255 -26.85 -10.28 7.86
CA SER A 255 -27.13 -10.25 6.41
C SER A 255 -25.87 -10.37 5.53
N LEU A 256 -25.90 -11.30 4.56
CA LEU A 256 -24.85 -11.46 3.55
C LEU A 256 -24.67 -10.22 2.66
N GLU A 257 -25.77 -9.55 2.30
CA GLU A 257 -25.72 -8.30 1.51
C GLU A 257 -25.15 -7.12 2.31
N GLY A 258 -25.49 -7.00 3.60
CA GLY A 258 -24.94 -5.97 4.48
C GLY A 258 -23.44 -6.15 4.71
N SER A 259 -22.97 -7.40 4.85
CA SER A 259 -21.55 -7.74 4.93
C SER A 259 -20.81 -7.31 3.65
N ARG A 260 -21.37 -7.62 2.47
CA ARG A 260 -20.78 -7.26 1.18
C ARG A 260 -20.67 -5.75 0.96
N ILE A 261 -21.70 -4.98 1.32
CA ILE A 261 -21.67 -3.51 1.24
C ILE A 261 -20.67 -2.95 2.25
N GLY A 262 -20.62 -3.52 3.46
CA GLY A 262 -19.64 -3.16 4.49
C GLY A 262 -18.21 -3.28 3.96
N ILE A 263 -17.85 -4.46 3.44
CA ILE A 263 -16.55 -4.73 2.79
C ILE A 263 -16.26 -3.74 1.66
N ALA A 264 -17.24 -3.50 0.78
CA ALA A 264 -17.09 -2.57 -0.34
C ALA A 264 -16.73 -1.15 0.15
N VAL A 265 -17.42 -0.68 1.20
CA VAL A 265 -17.14 0.63 1.82
C VAL A 265 -15.78 0.62 2.50
N GLU A 266 -15.45 -0.44 3.24
CA GLU A 266 -14.20 -0.60 3.96
C GLU A 266 -12.99 -0.49 3.01
N GLU A 267 -12.89 -1.43 2.08
CA GLU A 267 -11.83 -1.52 1.07
C GLU A 267 -11.80 -0.26 0.19
N GLY A 268 -12.97 0.31 -0.11
CA GLY A 268 -13.09 1.55 -0.86
C GLY A 268 -12.51 2.76 -0.12
N LEU A 269 -12.76 2.87 1.18
CA LEU A 269 -12.21 3.95 2.01
C LEU A 269 -10.70 3.81 2.20
N GLU A 270 -10.17 2.59 2.30
CA GLU A 270 -8.72 2.37 2.40
C GLU A 270 -8.00 2.80 1.12
N MET A 271 -8.43 2.26 -0.03
CA MET A 271 -7.84 2.58 -1.33
C MET A 271 -7.97 4.07 -1.66
N PHE A 272 -9.16 4.65 -1.48
CA PHE A 272 -9.36 6.07 -1.76
C PHE A 272 -8.58 6.96 -0.77
N GLY A 273 -8.50 6.56 0.51
CA GLY A 273 -7.66 7.20 1.51
C GLY A 273 -6.18 7.20 1.13
N ALA A 274 -5.67 6.09 0.60
CA ALA A 274 -4.30 6.00 0.08
C ALA A 274 -4.08 6.92 -1.13
N THR A 275 -5.05 7.01 -2.04
CA THR A 275 -5.04 7.99 -3.15
C THR A 275 -5.00 9.43 -2.63
N LEU A 276 -5.79 9.76 -1.60
CA LEU A 276 -5.79 11.08 -0.98
C LEU A 276 -4.47 11.40 -0.27
N PHE A 277 -3.85 10.44 0.43
CA PHE A 277 -2.52 10.63 1.00
C PHE A 277 -1.51 10.94 -0.10
N LEU A 278 -1.49 10.16 -1.19
CA LEU A 278 -0.59 10.38 -2.31
C LEU A 278 -0.82 11.76 -2.95
N PHE A 279 -2.08 12.17 -3.10
CA PHE A 279 -2.45 13.48 -3.62
C PHE A 279 -2.02 14.62 -2.69
N GLY A 280 -2.19 14.45 -1.38
CA GLY A 280 -1.80 15.41 -0.35
C GLY A 280 -0.28 15.61 -0.29
N PHE A 281 0.50 14.53 -0.26
CA PHE A 281 1.96 14.60 -0.37
C PHE A 281 2.42 15.23 -1.70
N SER A 282 1.76 14.87 -2.81
CA SER A 282 2.03 15.47 -4.12
C SER A 282 1.81 16.98 -4.10
N MET A 283 0.69 17.43 -3.55
CA MET A 283 0.37 18.86 -3.41
C MET A 283 1.37 19.57 -2.51
N PHE A 284 1.69 19.00 -1.34
CA PHE A 284 2.69 19.53 -0.42
C PHE A 284 4.03 19.74 -1.09
N TYR A 285 4.49 18.74 -1.83
CA TYR A 285 5.79 18.77 -2.48
C TYR A 285 5.82 19.83 -3.60
N ARG A 286 4.75 19.97 -4.39
CA ARG A 286 4.65 21.03 -5.41
C ARG A 286 4.72 22.42 -4.79
N THR A 287 4.00 22.67 -3.71
CA THR A 287 3.96 24.00 -3.07
C THR A 287 5.30 24.37 -2.41
N ASN A 288 6.05 23.38 -1.91
CA ASN A 288 7.32 23.59 -1.21
C ASN A 288 8.55 23.31 -2.06
N ARG A 289 8.39 23.10 -3.38
CA ARG A 289 9.53 23.11 -4.29
C ARG A 289 10.19 24.49 -4.20
N PRO A 290 11.51 24.59 -3.98
CA PRO A 290 12.19 25.83 -4.29
C PRO A 290 11.86 26.10 -5.77
N HIS A 291 11.25 27.26 -6.05
CA HIS A 291 11.21 27.72 -7.43
C HIS A 291 12.67 27.67 -7.88
N SER A 292 12.96 26.82 -8.86
CA SER A 292 14.22 26.94 -9.58
C SER A 292 14.28 28.39 -10.02
N VAL A 293 15.19 29.15 -9.39
CA VAL A 293 15.67 30.42 -9.93
C VAL A 293 15.97 30.13 -11.40
N GLY A 294 15.28 30.86 -12.27
CA GLY A 294 14.93 30.40 -13.60
C GLY A 294 16.09 29.91 -14.46
N LYS A 295 15.72 29.11 -15.46
CA LYS A 295 16.14 29.31 -16.84
C LYS A 295 14.93 29.16 -17.72
#